data_AF-A0A7H4MLK5-F1
#
_entry.id   AF-A0A7H4MLK5-F1
#
_cell.length_a   1.000
_cell.length_b   1.000
_cell.length_c   1.000
_cell.angle_alpha   90.00
_cell.angle_beta   90.00
_cell.angle_gamma   90.00
#
_symmetry.space_group_name_H-M   'P 1'
#
loop_
_entity.id
_entity.type
_entity.pdbx_description
1 polymer ?
#
loop_
_entity_poly.entity_id
_entity_poly.type
_entity_poly.pdbx_seq_one_letter_code
_entity_poly.pdbx_strand_id
1 'polypeptide(L)'
;MDKDTVVTLLKYKRWIDLATLQAIRAIDGTVYGEKRHLTIRLMNHIHVVDMIFRANLRGRPHGYTALNTPETPTVDELEKAMTACTDEYIQYVSAMTPADFHERIAFKFVDGVTAI
;
A
#
# COMPACT_ATOMS: atom_id res chain seq x y z
N MET A 1 -14.43 -15.18 0.02
CA MET A 1 -13.34 -15.08 -0.98
C MET A 1 -12.25 -16.03 -0.52
N ASP A 2 -11.77 -16.91 -1.38
CA ASP A 2 -10.69 -17.84 -1.00
C ASP A 2 -9.31 -17.18 -1.15
N LYS A 3 -8.29 -17.87 -0.62
CA LYS A 3 -6.90 -17.44 -0.62
C LYS A 3 -6.37 -17.14 -2.02
N ASP A 4 -6.65 -17.99 -2.98
CA ASP A 4 -6.10 -17.89 -4.34
C ASP A 4 -6.67 -16.67 -5.07
N THR A 5 -7.94 -16.35 -4.81
CA THR A 5 -8.59 -15.12 -5.29
C THR A 5 -7.88 -13.88 -4.72
N VAL A 6 -7.62 -13.83 -3.41
CA VAL A 6 -6.93 -12.67 -2.79
C VAL A 6 -5.51 -12.53 -3.31
N VAL A 7 -4.76 -13.63 -3.43
CA VAL A 7 -3.40 -13.62 -4.01
C VAL A 7 -3.42 -13.10 -5.45
N THR A 8 -4.43 -13.48 -6.25
CA THR A 8 -4.59 -12.98 -7.62
C THR A 8 -4.84 -11.47 -7.64
N LEU A 9 -5.71 -10.95 -6.77
CA LEU A 9 -5.96 -9.51 -6.65
C LEU A 9 -4.71 -8.74 -6.20
N LEU A 10 -3.91 -9.28 -5.28
CA LEU A 10 -2.65 -8.66 -4.84
C LEU A 10 -1.60 -8.63 -5.96
N LYS A 11 -1.51 -9.69 -6.78
CA LYS A 11 -0.65 -9.69 -7.98
C LYS A 11 -1.11 -8.65 -8.99
N TYR A 12 -2.41 -8.49 -9.18
CA TYR A 12 -2.98 -7.45 -10.03
C TYR A 12 -2.69 -6.05 -9.48
N LYS A 13 -2.84 -5.84 -8.16
CA LYS A 13 -2.46 -4.59 -7.48
C LYS A 13 -0.99 -4.25 -7.72
N ARG A 14 -0.07 -5.20 -7.52
CA ARG A 14 1.36 -5.00 -7.79
C ARG A 14 1.59 -4.56 -9.23
N TRP A 15 0.93 -5.21 -10.20
CA TRP A 15 1.04 -4.86 -11.61
C TRP A 15 0.55 -3.44 -11.89
N ILE A 16 -0.65 -3.07 -11.41
CA ILE A 16 -1.21 -1.74 -11.71
C ILE A 16 -0.47 -0.62 -10.97
N ASP A 17 0.02 -0.86 -9.75
CA ASP A 17 0.83 0.13 -9.02
C ASP A 17 2.12 0.44 -9.78
N LEU A 18 2.83 -0.60 -10.26
CA LEU A 18 4.04 -0.46 -11.08
C LEU A 18 3.76 0.23 -12.42
N ALA A 19 2.72 -0.20 -13.14
CA ALA A 19 2.34 0.42 -14.41
C ALA A 19 1.98 1.90 -14.23
N THR A 20 1.30 2.25 -13.13
CA THR A 20 0.95 3.64 -12.80
C THR A 20 2.19 4.47 -12.51
N LEU A 21 3.13 3.96 -11.71
CA LEU A 21 4.39 4.64 -11.43
C LEU A 21 5.25 4.83 -12.70
N GLN A 22 5.26 3.85 -13.60
CA GLN A 22 5.92 3.98 -14.91
C GLN A 22 5.30 5.09 -15.76
N ALA A 23 3.96 5.19 -15.79
CA ALA A 23 3.27 6.27 -16.49
C ALA A 23 3.61 7.65 -15.88
N ILE A 24 3.65 7.76 -14.55
CA ILE A 24 4.05 8.99 -13.84
C ILE A 24 5.51 9.37 -14.14
N ARG A 25 6.40 8.37 -14.24
CA ARG A 25 7.80 8.58 -14.59
C ARG A 25 7.96 9.26 -15.94
N ALA A 26 7.13 8.88 -16.91
CA ALA A 26 7.14 9.41 -18.28
C ALA A 26 6.55 10.83 -18.43
N ILE A 27 5.91 11.38 -17.39
CA ILE A 27 5.44 12.76 -17.39
C ILE A 27 6.65 13.71 -17.39
N ASP A 28 6.67 14.65 -18.35
CA ASP A 28 7.68 15.71 -18.41
C ASP A 28 7.57 16.62 -17.16
N GLY A 29 8.53 16.47 -16.25
CA GLY A 29 8.59 17.25 -15.02
C GLY A 29 8.96 18.72 -15.22
N THR A 30 9.51 19.09 -16.39
CA THR A 30 9.84 20.50 -16.71
C THR A 30 8.59 21.29 -17.11
N VAL A 31 7.62 20.61 -17.71
CA VAL A 31 6.33 21.20 -18.14
C VAL A 31 5.24 21.00 -17.09
N TYR A 32 5.22 19.83 -16.43
CA TYR A 32 4.14 19.41 -15.53
C TYR A 32 4.63 19.08 -14.11
N GLY A 33 5.66 19.77 -13.62
CA GLY A 33 6.32 19.48 -12.34
C GLY A 33 5.37 19.33 -11.15
N GLU A 34 4.46 20.29 -10.95
CA GLU A 34 3.49 20.25 -9.84
C GLU A 34 2.53 19.07 -9.95
N LYS A 35 1.97 18.82 -11.15
CA LYS A 35 1.05 17.71 -11.38
C LYS A 35 1.74 16.37 -11.17
N ARG A 36 2.96 16.22 -11.68
CA ARG A 36 3.79 15.03 -11.49
C ARG A 36 4.06 14.81 -10.00
N HIS A 37 4.45 15.85 -9.27
CA HIS A 37 4.67 15.76 -7.82
C HIS A 37 3.39 15.34 -7.08
N LEU A 38 2.24 15.93 -7.41
CA LEU A 38 0.96 15.59 -6.78
C LEU A 38 0.57 14.12 -7.03
N THR A 39 0.76 13.61 -8.25
CA THR A 39 0.45 12.21 -8.55
C THR A 39 1.39 11.25 -7.80
N ILE A 40 2.68 11.57 -7.67
CA ILE A 40 3.60 10.80 -6.81
C ILE A 40 3.12 10.81 -5.36
N ARG A 41 2.69 11.97 -4.85
CA ARG A 41 2.17 12.11 -3.48
C ARG A 41 0.90 11.30 -3.25
N LEU A 42 0.04 11.15 -4.27
CA LEU A 42 -1.14 10.27 -4.22
C LEU A 42 -0.75 8.79 -4.20
N MET A 43 0.24 8.38 -5.00
CA MET A 43 0.76 7.01 -4.94
C MET A 43 1.40 6.71 -3.57
N ASN A 44 2.08 7.69 -2.98
CA ASN A 44 2.64 7.54 -1.63
C ASN A 44 1.54 7.40 -0.56
N HIS A 45 0.41 8.09 -0.71
CA HIS A 45 -0.76 7.88 0.15
C HIS A 45 -1.25 6.42 0.10
N ILE A 46 -1.40 5.86 -1.12
CA ILE A 46 -1.79 4.45 -1.30
C ILE A 46 -0.81 3.53 -0.57
N HIS A 47 0.50 3.74 -0.75
CA HIS A 47 1.53 2.95 -0.07
C HIS A 47 1.45 3.05 1.46
N VAL A 48 1.27 4.25 2.02
CA VAL A 48 1.15 4.46 3.47
C VAL A 48 -0.07 3.74 4.03
N VAL A 49 -1.21 3.81 3.33
CA VAL A 49 -2.43 3.08 3.71
C VAL A 49 -2.18 1.56 3.69
N ASP A 50 -1.54 1.03 2.63
CA ASP A 50 -1.18 -0.38 2.56
C ASP A 50 -0.30 -0.81 3.75
N MET A 51 0.66 0.03 4.16
CA MET A 51 1.54 -0.23 5.30
C MET A 51 0.81 -0.20 6.64
N ILE A 52 -0.15 0.70 6.83
CA ILE A 52 -1.01 0.76 8.01
C ILE A 52 -1.80 -0.53 8.16
N PHE A 53 -2.53 -0.94 7.12
CA PHE A 53 -3.32 -2.17 7.16
C PHE A 53 -2.46 -3.41 7.33
N ARG A 54 -1.25 -3.44 6.76
CA ARG A 54 -0.31 -4.55 6.90
C ARG A 54 0.12 -4.75 8.35
N ALA A 55 0.35 -3.66 9.08
CA ALA A 55 0.69 -3.71 10.49
C ALA A 55 -0.52 -4.13 11.34
N ASN A 56 -1.71 -3.59 11.04
CA ASN A 56 -2.96 -3.95 11.72
C ASN A 56 -3.28 -5.45 11.57
N LEU A 57 -3.12 -6.01 10.37
CA LEU A 57 -3.30 -7.46 10.12
C LEU A 57 -2.38 -8.33 10.97
N ARG A 58 -1.27 -7.79 11.47
CA ARG A 58 -0.27 -8.50 12.28
C ARG A 58 -0.35 -8.13 13.75
N GLY A 59 -1.34 -7.33 14.16
CA GLY A 59 -1.46 -6.80 15.52
C GLY A 59 -0.28 -5.93 15.95
N ARG A 60 0.42 -5.29 15.00
CA ARG A 60 1.62 -4.46 15.28
C ARG A 60 1.29 -2.97 15.16
N PRO A 61 1.93 -2.09 15.96
CA PRO A 61 1.80 -0.66 15.77
C PRO A 61 2.39 -0.23 14.42
N HIS A 62 1.66 0.60 13.67
CA HIS A 62 2.08 1.08 12.34
C HIS A 62 2.96 2.35 12.39
N GLY A 63 2.91 3.14 13.47
CA GLY A 63 3.73 4.34 13.65
C GLY A 63 3.31 5.59 12.86
N TYR A 64 2.47 5.45 11.84
CA TYR A 64 1.91 6.60 11.09
C TYR A 64 0.93 7.45 11.90
N THR A 65 1.08 8.78 11.80
CA THR A 65 0.16 9.79 12.36
C THR A 65 -0.62 10.55 11.29
N ALA A 66 -0.34 10.27 10.02
CA ALA A 66 -1.02 10.82 8.86
C ALA A 66 -1.06 9.77 7.74
N LEU A 67 -1.93 9.99 6.74
CA LEU A 67 -2.06 9.09 5.58
C LEU A 67 -1.05 9.42 4.47
N ASN A 68 0.04 10.11 4.80
CA ASN A 68 1.14 10.43 3.90
C ASN A 68 2.38 10.75 4.74
N THR A 69 3.56 10.71 4.13
CA THR A 69 4.79 11.21 4.76
C THR A 69 4.92 12.74 4.58
N PRO A 70 5.69 13.43 5.44
CA PRO A 70 5.98 14.85 5.24
C PRO A 70 6.61 15.09 3.86
N GLU A 71 7.65 14.33 3.53
CA GLU A 71 8.32 14.35 2.24
C GLU A 71 7.59 13.48 1.21
N THR A 72 7.67 13.86 -0.06
CA THR A 72 7.22 13.01 -1.17
C THR A 72 8.42 12.23 -1.69
N PRO A 73 8.40 10.89 -1.70
CA PRO A 73 9.52 10.08 -2.18
C PRO A 73 9.71 10.22 -3.70
N THR A 74 10.85 9.75 -4.20
CA THR A 74 11.05 9.59 -5.64
C THR A 74 10.21 8.42 -6.18
N VAL A 75 9.97 8.41 -7.50
CA VAL A 75 9.28 7.28 -8.16
C VAL A 75 10.04 5.96 -7.92
N ASP A 76 11.38 5.98 -7.96
CA ASP A 76 12.21 4.78 -7.76
C ASP A 76 12.11 4.21 -6.34
N GLU A 77 12.11 5.07 -5.33
CA GLU A 77 11.93 4.64 -3.93
C GLU A 77 10.53 4.06 -3.72
N LEU A 78 9.51 4.72 -4.27
CA LEU A 78 8.13 4.30 -4.12
C LEU A 78 7.85 2.99 -4.85
N GLU A 79 8.44 2.78 -6.03
CA GLU A 79 8.34 1.53 -6.81
C GLU A 79 8.88 0.33 -6.00
N LYS A 80 10.06 0.49 -5.38
CA LYS A 80 10.66 -0.52 -4.49
C LYS A 80 9.79 -0.77 -3.26
N ALA A 81 9.32 0.29 -2.60
CA ALA A 81 8.54 0.20 -1.37
C ALA A 81 7.16 -0.45 -1.59
N MET A 82 6.45 -0.08 -2.65
CA MET A 82 5.14 -0.66 -3.00
C MET A 82 5.26 -2.13 -3.43
N THR A 83 6.32 -2.46 -4.17
CA THR A 83 6.61 -3.87 -4.55
C THR A 83 6.87 -4.72 -3.30
N ALA A 84 7.78 -4.28 -2.43
CA ALA A 84 8.10 -5.00 -1.20
C ALA A 84 6.86 -5.19 -0.30
N CYS A 85 6.05 -4.13 -0.15
CA CYS A 85 4.81 -4.20 0.62
C CYS A 85 3.84 -5.24 0.04
N THR A 86 3.60 -5.22 -1.27
CA THR A 86 2.66 -6.14 -1.91
C THR A 86 3.18 -7.58 -1.92
N ASP A 87 4.48 -7.78 -2.07
CA ASP A 87 5.11 -9.10 -1.97
C ASP A 87 4.96 -9.70 -0.56
N GLU A 88 5.12 -8.89 0.48
CA GLU A 88 4.84 -9.30 1.86
C GLU A 88 3.36 -9.67 2.07
N TYR A 89 2.42 -8.94 1.46
CA TYR A 89 1.00 -9.29 1.50
C TYR A 89 0.73 -10.63 0.81
N ILE A 90 1.31 -10.85 -0.37
CA ILE A 90 1.18 -12.11 -1.11
C ILE A 90 1.71 -13.27 -0.27
N GLN A 91 2.90 -13.11 0.34
CA GLN A 91 3.49 -14.11 1.22
C GLN A 91 2.59 -14.40 2.43
N TYR A 92 2.11 -13.34 3.09
CA TYR A 92 1.23 -13.45 4.27
C TYR A 92 -0.05 -14.22 3.93
N VAL A 93 -0.79 -13.77 2.92
CA VAL A 93 -2.05 -14.39 2.51
C VAL A 93 -1.82 -15.82 2.02
N SER A 94 -0.74 -16.09 1.29
CA SER A 94 -0.41 -17.43 0.79
C SER A 94 -0.19 -18.45 1.91
N ALA A 95 0.29 -18.00 3.07
CA ALA A 95 0.51 -18.81 4.27
C ALA A 95 -0.74 -19.00 5.13
N MET A 96 -1.83 -18.26 4.88
CA MET A 96 -3.07 -18.37 5.66
C MET A 96 -3.80 -19.70 5.40
N THR A 97 -4.43 -20.18 6.46
CA THR A 97 -5.41 -21.25 6.49
C THR A 97 -6.82 -20.68 6.27
N PRO A 98 -7.82 -21.52 5.92
CA PRO A 98 -9.21 -21.06 5.83
C PRO A 98 -9.75 -20.43 7.13
N ALA A 99 -9.27 -20.87 8.30
CA ALA A 99 -9.72 -20.33 9.58
C ALA A 99 -9.24 -18.88 9.80
N ASP A 100 -8.05 -18.54 9.31
CA ASP A 100 -7.47 -17.19 9.47
C ASP A 100 -8.30 -16.12 8.74
N PHE A 101 -9.01 -16.49 7.67
CA PHE A 101 -9.93 -15.58 6.96
C PHE A 101 -11.18 -15.21 7.77
N HIS A 102 -11.45 -15.91 8.87
CA HIS A 102 -12.57 -15.64 9.77
C HIS A 102 -12.15 -14.86 11.02
N GLU A 103 -10.85 -14.56 11.18
CA GLU A 103 -10.35 -13.75 12.29
C GLU A 103 -10.94 -12.35 12.25
N ARG A 104 -11.39 -11.86 13.40
CA ARG A 104 -11.79 -10.47 13.59
C ARG A 104 -10.62 -9.67 14.12
N ILE A 105 -10.24 -8.62 13.40
CA ILE A 105 -9.07 -7.80 13.71
C ILE A 105 -9.56 -6.44 14.17
N ALA A 106 -9.43 -6.16 15.47
CA ALA A 106 -9.67 -4.84 16.03
C ALA A 106 -8.42 -3.98 15.85
N PHE A 107 -8.59 -2.78 15.28
CA PHE A 107 -7.50 -1.81 15.15
C PHE A 107 -8.03 -0.38 15.32
N LYS A 108 -7.11 0.57 15.51
CA LYS A 108 -7.46 2.00 15.54
C LYS A 108 -7.08 2.64 14.22
N PHE A 109 -7.97 3.47 13.69
CA PHE A 109 -7.67 4.37 12.60
C PHE A 109 -6.61 5.39 13.03
N VAL A 110 -5.96 6.00 12.05
CA VAL A 110 -4.90 7.01 12.29
C VAL A 110 -5.44 8.23 13.03
N ASP A 111 -6.73 8.54 12.88
CA ASP A 111 -7.43 9.61 13.62
C ASP A 111 -7.85 9.20 15.05
N GLY A 112 -7.52 7.99 15.49
CA GLY A 112 -7.79 7.46 16.82
C GLY A 112 -9.15 6.78 16.98
N VAL A 113 -10.02 6.80 15.96
CA VAL A 113 -11.31 6.10 15.99
C VAL A 113 -11.06 4.58 15.95
N THR A 114 -11.80 3.81 16.75
CA THR A 114 -11.65 2.35 16.78
C THR A 114 -12.51 1.69 15.70
N ALA A 115 -11.89 0.85 14.87
CA ALA A 115 -12.58 -0.06 13.95
C ALA A 115 -12.89 -1.38 14.68
N ILE A 116 -14.11 -1.88 14.54
CA ILE A 116 -14.59 -3.15 15.13
C ILE A 116 -14.89 -4.15 14.03
#